data_AF-A0A528HHC1-F1
#
_entry.id   AF-A0A528HHC1-F1
#
_cell.length_a   1.000
_cell.length_b   1.000
_cell.length_c   1.000
_cell.angle_alpha   90.00
_cell.angle_beta   90.00
_cell.angle_gamma   90.00
#
_symmetry.space_group_name_H-M   'P 1'
#
loop_
_entity.id
_entity.type
_entity.pdbx_description
1 polymer ?
#
loop_
_entity_poly.entity_id
_entity_poly.type
_entity_poly.pdbx_seq_one_letter_code
_entity_poly.pdbx_strand_id
1 'polypeptide(L)'
;DRFGINMVAGITLPEACAATCISSINVQRMSVHAAISGDIDLLKLAVLHDPLVGAICTPEEVWQMVDEMVVAQAQWLPQYAHAIDGAKERLSRATVKTREWKGAARREVRSIEEIRAEKEAMKLRVAG
;
A
#
# COMPACT_ATOMS: atom_id res chain seq x y z
N ASP A 1 -26.14 10.76 -17.08
CA ASP A 1 -25.82 12.11 -17.60
C ASP A 1 -24.70 11.98 -18.64
N ARG A 2 -24.68 12.82 -19.68
CA ARG A 2 -23.69 12.87 -20.76
C ARG A 2 -22.42 13.66 -20.40
N PHE A 3 -22.43 14.47 -19.34
CA PHE A 3 -21.32 15.38 -18.99
C PHE A 3 -20.28 14.83 -17.99
N GLY A 4 -20.46 13.60 -17.49
CA GLY A 4 -19.53 12.96 -16.56
C GLY A 4 -19.84 13.28 -15.09
N ILE A 5 -18.78 13.46 -14.29
CA ILE A 5 -18.89 13.70 -12.84
C ILE A 5 -19.12 15.19 -12.59
N ASN A 6 -20.22 15.52 -11.90
CA ASN A 6 -20.52 16.88 -11.45
C ASN A 6 -20.13 17.02 -9.97
N MET A 7 -18.97 17.61 -9.69
CA MET A 7 -18.51 17.80 -8.31
C MET A 7 -19.12 19.04 -7.66
N VAL A 8 -19.47 18.93 -6.36
CA VAL A 8 -19.82 20.09 -5.53
C VAL A 8 -18.54 20.79 -5.09
N ALA A 9 -18.45 22.10 -5.33
CA ALA A 9 -17.28 22.94 -5.03
C ALA A 9 -17.54 23.88 -3.83
N GLY A 10 -16.47 24.51 -3.32
CA GLY A 10 -16.56 25.51 -2.25
C GLY A 10 -16.70 24.93 -0.83
N ILE A 11 -16.53 23.62 -0.68
CA ILE A 11 -16.55 22.95 0.63
C ILE A 11 -15.12 22.90 1.18
N THR A 12 -14.94 23.42 2.40
CA THR A 12 -13.69 23.26 3.15
C THR A 12 -13.79 22.05 4.06
N LEU A 13 -12.87 21.10 3.90
CA LEU A 13 -12.79 19.93 4.76
C LEU A 13 -12.26 20.34 6.16
N PRO A 14 -12.79 19.78 7.27
CA PRO A 14 -12.23 20.01 8.59
C PRO A 14 -10.74 19.66 8.63
N GLU A 15 -9.97 20.41 9.41
CA GLU A 15 -8.50 20.34 9.43
C GLU A 15 -7.96 18.91 9.63
N ALA A 16 -8.51 18.18 10.60
CA ALA A 16 -8.09 16.81 10.89
C ALA A 16 -8.31 15.86 9.69
N CYS A 17 -9.44 15.99 8.99
CA CYS A 17 -9.72 15.18 7.80
C CYS A 17 -8.80 15.58 6.63
N ALA A 18 -8.56 16.89 6.46
CA ALA A 18 -7.65 17.39 5.43
C ALA A 18 -6.21 16.89 5.65
N ALA A 19 -5.73 16.89 6.89
CA ALA A 19 -4.38 16.42 7.22
C ALA A 19 -4.14 14.97 6.76
N THR A 20 -5.06 14.05 7.06
CA THR A 20 -4.96 12.66 6.61
C THR A 20 -4.98 12.54 5.09
N CYS A 21 -5.92 13.24 4.42
CA CYS A 21 -6.00 13.22 2.96
C CYS A 21 -4.72 13.76 2.30
N ILE A 22 -4.16 14.87 2.82
CA ILE A 22 -2.95 15.49 2.27
C ILE A 22 -1.76 14.54 2.36
N SER A 23 -1.62 13.79 3.45
CA SER A 23 -0.56 12.77 3.58
C SER A 23 -0.64 11.74 2.46
N SER A 24 -1.80 11.13 2.22
CA SER A 24 -1.99 10.16 1.13
C SER A 24 -1.83 10.78 -0.28
N ILE A 25 -2.32 12.01 -0.48
CA ILE A 25 -2.19 12.72 -1.74
C ILE A 25 -0.71 12.98 -2.06
N ASN A 26 0.10 13.32 -1.05
CA ASN A 26 1.53 13.56 -1.25
C ASN A 26 2.27 12.28 -1.65
N VAL A 27 1.94 11.13 -1.06
CA VAL A 27 2.46 9.82 -1.51
C VAL A 27 2.16 9.61 -2.99
N GLN A 28 0.90 9.77 -3.40
CA GLN A 28 0.47 9.58 -4.79
C GLN A 28 1.16 10.55 -5.75
N ARG A 29 1.30 11.82 -5.37
CA ARG A 29 2.02 12.84 -6.16
C ARG A 29 3.48 12.46 -6.35
N MET A 30 4.18 12.07 -5.28
CA MET A 30 5.57 11.64 -5.37
C MET A 30 5.71 10.37 -6.21
N SER A 31 4.84 9.37 -6.04
CA SER A 31 4.85 8.14 -6.84
C SER A 31 4.65 8.43 -8.33
N VAL A 32 3.70 9.29 -8.69
CA VAL A 32 3.46 9.67 -10.10
C VAL A 32 4.65 10.46 -10.65
N HIS A 33 5.20 11.40 -9.89
CA HIS A 33 6.38 12.15 -10.31
C HIS A 33 7.53 11.18 -10.57
N ALA A 34 7.87 10.32 -9.61
CA ALA A 34 8.90 9.30 -9.74
C ALA A 34 8.68 8.39 -10.97
N ALA A 35 7.43 7.97 -11.20
CA ALA A 35 7.08 7.10 -12.32
C ALA A 35 7.21 7.79 -13.69
N ILE A 36 7.02 9.12 -13.75
CA ILE A 36 7.18 9.89 -14.99
C ILE A 36 8.67 10.22 -15.23
N SER A 37 9.40 10.61 -14.18
CA SER A 37 10.81 11.00 -14.29
C SER A 37 11.78 9.82 -14.32
N GLY A 38 11.34 8.63 -13.90
CA GLY A 38 12.23 7.49 -13.67
C GLY A 38 13.08 7.63 -12.40
N ASP A 39 12.74 8.56 -11.50
CA ASP A 39 13.51 8.79 -10.26
C ASP A 39 13.25 7.69 -9.23
N ILE A 40 14.22 6.77 -9.10
CA ILE A 40 14.13 5.62 -8.18
C ILE A 40 14.20 6.04 -6.70
N ASP A 41 14.91 7.13 -6.39
CA ASP A 41 15.06 7.59 -5.02
C ASP A 41 13.78 8.27 -4.55
N LEU A 42 13.15 9.08 -5.42
CA LEU A 42 11.82 9.63 -5.13
C LEU A 42 10.76 8.53 -5.00
N LEU A 43 10.86 7.43 -5.77
CA LEU A 43 9.97 6.29 -5.59
C LEU A 43 10.13 5.67 -4.21
N LYS A 44 11.37 5.47 -3.74
CA LYS A 44 11.67 4.94 -2.40
C LYS A 44 11.13 5.84 -1.30
N LEU A 45 11.31 7.16 -1.44
CA LEU A 45 10.76 8.14 -0.50
C LEU A 45 9.23 8.14 -0.52
N ALA A 46 8.60 8.01 -1.68
CA ALA A 46 7.15 7.94 -1.79
C ALA A 46 6.59 6.73 -1.02
N VAL A 47 7.21 5.56 -1.19
CA VAL A 47 6.82 4.32 -0.49
C VAL A 47 7.12 4.41 1.00
N LEU A 48 8.22 5.04 1.42
CA LEU A 48 8.52 5.29 2.83
C LEU A 48 7.45 6.17 3.51
N HIS A 49 6.90 7.15 2.79
CA HIS A 49 5.86 8.04 3.30
C HIS A 49 4.45 7.42 3.31
N ASP A 50 4.25 6.25 2.73
CA ASP A 50 2.97 5.55 2.81
C ASP A 50 2.66 5.19 4.28
N PRO A 51 1.51 5.60 4.84
CA PRO A 51 1.21 5.37 6.25
C PRO A 51 1.15 3.91 6.67
N LEU A 52 0.78 2.99 5.76
CA LEU A 52 0.73 1.56 6.08
C LEU A 52 2.12 0.95 6.03
N VAL A 53 2.94 1.37 5.08
CA VAL A 53 4.36 0.95 4.99
C VAL A 53 5.14 1.48 6.18
N GLY A 54 5.09 2.80 6.45
CA GLY A 54 5.83 3.43 7.55
C GLY A 54 5.40 2.98 8.94
N ALA A 55 4.20 2.38 9.08
CA ALA A 55 3.76 1.78 10.33
C ALA A 55 4.39 0.40 10.61
N ILE A 56 4.95 -0.26 9.60
CA ILE A 56 5.40 -1.67 9.67
C ILE A 56 6.87 -1.83 9.34
N CYS A 57 7.37 -1.09 8.34
CA CYS A 57 8.70 -1.29 7.77
C CYS A 57 9.72 -0.26 8.29
N THR A 58 10.98 -0.70 8.48
CA THR A 58 12.12 0.22 8.60
C THR A 58 12.50 0.80 7.24
N PRO A 59 13.29 1.89 7.19
CA PRO A 59 13.81 2.41 5.91
C PRO A 59 14.55 1.34 5.09
N GLU A 60 15.39 0.52 5.70
CA GLU A 60 16.12 -0.54 4.98
C GLU A 60 15.17 -1.57 4.35
N GLU A 61 14.11 -1.96 5.09
CA GLU A 61 13.02 -2.81 4.60
C GLU A 61 12.31 -2.17 3.39
N VAL A 62 12.04 -0.86 3.44
CA VAL A 62 11.40 -0.14 2.33
C VAL A 62 12.31 -0.12 1.09
N TRP A 63 13.60 0.15 1.24
CA TRP A 63 14.53 0.23 0.11
C TRP A 63 14.64 -1.11 -0.61
N GLN A 64 14.75 -2.20 0.16
CA GLN A 64 14.77 -3.55 -0.39
C GLN A 64 13.44 -3.88 -1.07
N MET A 65 12.30 -3.60 -0.42
CA MET A 65 10.97 -3.85 -0.99
C MET A 65 10.78 -3.13 -2.33
N VAL A 66 11.22 -1.88 -2.45
CA VAL A 66 11.14 -1.14 -3.72
C VAL A 66 12.07 -1.74 -4.78
N ASP A 67 13.29 -2.13 -4.43
CA ASP A 67 14.18 -2.82 -5.36
C ASP A 67 13.56 -4.14 -5.86
N GLU A 68 12.95 -4.94 -4.97
CA GLU A 68 12.22 -6.17 -5.33
C GLU A 68 11.07 -5.89 -6.31
N MET A 69 10.23 -4.90 -6.00
CA MET A 69 9.09 -4.52 -6.83
C MET A 69 9.52 -4.03 -8.21
N VAL A 70 10.53 -3.16 -8.29
CA VAL A 70 10.99 -2.60 -9.57
C VAL A 70 11.64 -3.65 -10.44
N VAL A 71 12.41 -4.59 -9.86
CA VAL A 71 12.96 -5.74 -10.60
C VAL A 71 11.84 -6.67 -11.09
N ALA A 72 10.88 -7.01 -10.23
CA ALA A 72 9.76 -7.88 -10.60
C ALA A 72 8.88 -7.27 -11.70
N GLN A 73 8.75 -5.94 -11.69
CA GLN A 73 7.89 -5.19 -12.61
C GLN A 73 8.63 -4.59 -13.81
N ALA A 74 9.92 -4.94 -14.01
CA ALA A 74 10.80 -4.28 -14.98
C ALA A 74 10.23 -4.24 -16.41
N GLN A 75 9.50 -5.28 -16.84
CA GLN A 75 8.89 -5.33 -18.17
C GLN A 75 7.78 -4.27 -18.38
N TRP A 76 7.14 -3.82 -17.31
CA TRP A 76 6.05 -2.83 -17.35
C TRP A 76 6.50 -1.43 -16.95
N LEU A 77 7.70 -1.29 -16.38
CA LEU A 77 8.25 -0.02 -15.91
C LEU A 77 9.55 0.38 -16.64
N PRO A 78 9.52 0.57 -17.96
CA PRO A 78 10.71 0.84 -18.77
C PRO A 78 11.45 2.12 -18.38
N GLN A 79 10.78 3.11 -17.76
CA GLN A 79 11.40 4.33 -17.26
C GLN A 79 12.49 4.06 -16.20
N TYR A 80 12.39 2.94 -15.48
CA TYR A 80 13.37 2.54 -14.46
C TYR A 80 14.43 1.58 -15.00
N ALA A 81 14.50 1.34 -16.33
CA ALA A 81 15.45 0.40 -16.93
C ALA A 81 16.91 0.63 -16.46
N HIS A 82 17.31 1.90 -16.32
CA HIS A 82 18.64 2.29 -15.87
C HIS A 82 18.94 1.91 -14.40
N ALA A 83 17.91 1.72 -13.57
CA ALA A 83 18.05 1.40 -12.15
C ALA A 83 17.97 -0.12 -11.86
N ILE A 84 17.53 -0.94 -12.83
CA ILE A 84 17.28 -2.38 -12.64
C ILE A 84 18.52 -3.13 -12.21
N ASP A 85 19.65 -2.91 -12.88
CA ASP A 85 20.87 -3.67 -12.59
C ASP A 85 21.44 -3.31 -11.21
N GLY A 86 21.37 -2.02 -10.84
CA GLY A 86 21.73 -1.57 -9.50
C GLY A 86 20.79 -2.13 -8.41
N ALA A 87 19.49 -2.25 -8.70
CA ALA A 87 18.54 -2.91 -7.81
C ALA A 87 18.87 -4.40 -7.63
N LYS A 88 19.10 -5.15 -8.71
CA LYS A 88 19.52 -6.56 -8.64
C LYS A 88 20.81 -6.75 -7.83
N GLU A 89 21.79 -5.87 -8.00
CA GLU A 89 23.03 -5.93 -7.23
C GLU A 89 22.76 -5.73 -5.72
N ARG A 90 21.97 -4.71 -5.36
CA ARG A 90 21.60 -4.48 -3.94
C ARG A 90 20.86 -5.67 -3.35
N LEU A 91 19.92 -6.25 -4.10
CA LEU A 91 19.19 -7.46 -3.70
C LEU A 91 20.10 -8.67 -3.46
N SER A 92 21.15 -8.84 -4.27
CA SER A 92 22.11 -9.95 -4.09
C SER A 92 22.86 -9.91 -2.75
N ARG A 93 22.93 -8.74 -2.11
CA ARG A 93 23.63 -8.50 -0.83
C ARG A 93 22.67 -8.18 0.31
N ALA A 94 21.36 -8.26 0.06
CA ALA A 94 20.36 -7.76 0.98
C ALA A 94 20.22 -8.66 2.20
N THR A 95 20.08 -8.05 3.38
CA THR A 95 20.09 -8.74 4.67
C THR A 95 18.73 -8.75 5.35
N VAL A 96 17.75 -7.98 4.83
CA VAL A 96 16.40 -7.95 5.37
C VAL A 96 15.71 -9.26 4.98
N LYS A 97 15.33 -10.02 6.00
CA LYS A 97 14.65 -11.30 5.82
C LYS A 97 13.15 -11.06 5.68
N THR A 98 12.60 -11.40 4.52
CA THR A 98 11.15 -11.54 4.35
C THR A 98 10.64 -12.68 5.23
N ARG A 99 9.47 -12.50 5.84
CA ARG A 99 8.82 -13.53 6.66
C ARG A 99 7.47 -13.88 6.07
N GLU A 100 7.25 -15.17 5.88
CA GLU A 100 5.90 -15.69 5.65
C GLU A 100 5.07 -15.44 6.90
N TRP A 101 3.97 -14.68 6.77
CA TRP A 101 3.13 -14.31 7.90
C TRP A 101 1.66 -14.25 7.51
N LYS A 102 0.77 -14.50 8.48
CA LYS A 102 -0.67 -14.64 8.20
C LYS A 102 -1.41 -13.31 8.00
N GLY A 103 -0.85 -12.15 8.34
CA GLY A 103 -1.59 -10.88 8.33
C GLY A 103 -2.18 -10.52 9.70
N ALA A 104 -2.01 -9.28 10.15
CA ALA A 104 -2.35 -8.85 11.52
C ALA A 104 -3.87 -8.79 11.74
N ALA A 105 -4.61 -8.53 10.66
CA ALA A 105 -6.06 -8.46 10.64
C ALA A 105 -6.72 -9.65 9.91
N ARG A 106 -5.95 -10.68 9.51
CA ARG A 106 -6.51 -11.83 8.78
C ARG A 106 -7.31 -12.70 9.73
N ARG A 107 -8.61 -12.84 9.45
CA ARG A 107 -9.46 -13.84 10.09
C ARG A 107 -9.28 -15.19 9.42
N GLU A 108 -9.37 -16.26 10.21
CA GLU A 108 -9.43 -17.60 9.65
C GLU A 108 -10.68 -17.74 8.76
N VAL A 109 -10.52 -18.50 7.66
CA VAL A 109 -11.63 -18.79 6.76
C VAL A 109 -12.60 -19.67 7.53
N ARG A 110 -13.78 -19.14 7.81
CA ARG A 110 -14.82 -19.86 8.56
C ARG A 110 -15.58 -20.82 7.65
N SER A 111 -15.97 -21.98 8.18
CA SER A 111 -16.84 -22.92 7.49
C SER A 111 -18.30 -22.43 7.44
N ILE A 112 -19.12 -23.00 6.55
CA ILE A 112 -20.54 -22.66 6.45
C ILE A 112 -21.26 -23.09 7.74
N GLU A 113 -20.83 -24.21 8.31
CA GLU A 113 -21.32 -24.78 9.56
C GLU A 113 -21.07 -23.83 10.73
N GLU A 114 -19.85 -23.29 10.85
CA GLU A 114 -19.50 -22.28 11.86
C GLU A 114 -20.37 -21.02 11.76
N ILE A 115 -20.56 -20.51 10.53
CA ILE A 115 -21.38 -19.31 10.29
C ILE A 115 -22.85 -19.57 10.69
N ARG A 116 -23.37 -20.77 10.42
CA ARG A 116 -24.74 -21.15 10.81
C ARG A 116 -24.88 -21.28 12.32
N ALA A 117 -23.94 -21.94 12.99
CA ALA A 117 -23.95 -22.11 14.44
C ALA A 117 -23.88 -20.76 15.17
N GLU A 118 -23.02 -19.83 14.72
CA GLU A 118 -22.95 -18.47 15.28
C GLU A 118 -24.26 -17.70 15.11
N LYS A 119 -24.90 -17.79 13.93
CA LYS A 119 -26.19 -17.13 13.67
C LYS A 119 -27.29 -17.63 14.59
N GLU A 120 -27.38 -18.94 14.80
CA GLU A 120 -28.39 -19.52 15.70
C GLU A 120 -28.10 -19.15 17.17
N ALA A 121 -26.83 -19.21 17.59
CA ALA A 121 -26.43 -18.75 18.93
C ALA A 121 -26.71 -17.25 19.15
N MET A 122 -26.55 -16.42 18.12
CA MET A 122 -26.86 -14.98 18.18
C MET A 122 -28.36 -14.74 18.32
N LYS A 123 -29.21 -15.45 17.57
CA LYS A 123 -30.68 -15.36 17.70
C LYS A 123 -31.13 -15.72 19.11
N LEU A 124 -30.60 -16.80 19.68
CA LEU A 124 -30.90 -17.24 21.04
C LEU A 124 -30.51 -16.19 22.10
N ARG A 125 -29.39 -15.49 21.92
CA ARG A 125 -28.94 -14.42 22.85
C ARG A 125 -29.77 -13.13 22.75
N VAL A 126 -30.43 -12.88 21.63
CA VAL A 126 -31.29 -11.69 21.42
C VAL A 126 -32.73 -11.95 21.86
N ALA A 127 -33.14 -13.23 21.91
CA ALA A 127 -34.48 -13.65 22.29
C ALA A 127 -34.68 -13.86 23.80
N GLY A 128 -33.62 -13.82 24.61
CA GLY A 128 -33.66 -13.88 26.08
C GLY A 128 -33.24 -12.56 26.70
#